data_AF-A0A2H9QTK0-F1
#
_entry.id   AF-A0A2H9QTK0-F1
#
_cell.length_a   1.000
_cell.length_b   1.000
_cell.length_c   1.000
_cell.angle_alpha   90.00
_cell.angle_beta   90.00
_cell.angle_gamma   90.00
#
_symmetry.space_group_name_H-M   'P 1'
#
loop_
_entity.id
_entity.type
_entity.pdbx_description
1 polymer ?
#
loop_
_entity_poly.entity_id
_entity_poly.type
_entity_poly.pdbx_seq_one_letter_code
_entity_poly.pdbx_strand_id
1 'polypeptide(L)'
;FILETNGILIDDDYAKALSEFRNFHVRVSFKGTNEKEFSILTGAKSEGFALQLKAIEALVKNNVSCHPAVMVSFSEKEGFEKIVSKFKGIDSNLEVEIEELILYPYVVKRLEKHNMKYKNGYEPENVPQRLI
;
A
#
# COMPACT_ATOMS: atom_id res chain seq x y z
N PHE A 1 -18.26 -4.74 0.45
CA PHE A 1 -17.75 -3.36 0.58
C PHE A 1 -16.24 -3.41 0.74
N ILE A 2 -15.49 -2.50 0.10
CA ILE A 2 -14.04 -2.41 0.24
C ILE A 2 -13.70 -1.15 1.03
N LEU A 3 -13.02 -1.30 2.17
CA LEU A 3 -12.39 -0.20 2.88
C LEU A 3 -10.98 -0.03 2.34
N GLU A 4 -10.74 1.08 1.65
CA GLU A 4 -9.39 1.50 1.28
C GLU A 4 -8.78 2.38 2.37
N THR A 5 -7.56 2.06 2.80
CA THR A 5 -6.87 2.74 3.88
C THR A 5 -5.36 2.62 3.73
N ASN A 6 -4.58 3.47 4.40
CA ASN A 6 -3.14 3.27 4.55
C ASN A 6 -2.80 2.31 5.71
N GLY A 7 -3.79 1.83 6.46
CA GLY A 7 -3.61 0.88 7.56
C GLY A 7 -3.05 1.46 8.86
N ILE A 8 -2.61 2.73 8.89
CA ILE A 8 -1.92 3.31 10.07
C ILE A 8 -2.79 3.25 11.35
N LEU A 9 -4.11 3.36 11.20
CA LEU A 9 -5.06 3.32 12.32
C LEU A 9 -5.52 1.90 12.68
N ILE A 10 -5.20 0.88 11.88
CA ILE A 10 -5.67 -0.48 12.10
C ILE A 10 -4.72 -1.17 13.08
N ASP A 11 -5.12 -1.19 14.34
CA ASP A 11 -4.57 -2.06 15.37
C ASP A 11 -5.43 -3.32 15.55
N ASP A 12 -5.12 -4.13 16.56
CA ASP A 12 -5.82 -5.39 16.83
C ASP A 12 -7.29 -5.17 17.22
N ASP A 13 -7.58 -4.14 18.03
CA ASP A 13 -8.93 -3.84 18.48
C ASP A 13 -9.79 -3.32 17.32
N TYR A 14 -9.23 -2.46 16.47
CA TYR A 14 -9.92 -2.00 15.28
C TYR A 14 -10.10 -3.16 14.28
N ALA A 15 -9.08 -3.97 14.02
CA ALA A 15 -9.23 -5.15 13.15
C ALA A 15 -10.32 -6.11 13.67
N LYS A 16 -10.40 -6.31 14.99
CA LYS A 16 -11.45 -7.09 15.62
C LYS A 16 -12.83 -6.47 15.42
N ALA A 17 -12.98 -5.16 15.60
CA ALA A 17 -14.24 -4.47 15.30
C ALA A 17 -14.65 -4.60 13.82
N LEU A 18 -13.67 -4.57 12.90
CA LEU A 18 -13.92 -4.78 11.47
C LEU A 18 -14.39 -6.21 11.15
N SER A 19 -14.00 -7.21 11.95
CA SER A 19 -14.40 -8.61 11.76
C SER A 19 -15.91 -8.86 11.94
N GLU A 20 -16.62 -7.94 12.60
CA GLU A 20 -18.07 -8.07 12.83
C GLU A 20 -18.89 -7.81 11.55
N PHE A 21 -18.30 -7.14 10.54
CA PHE A 21 -18.98 -6.82 9.29
C PHE A 21 -18.92 -7.99 8.29
N ARG A 22 -20.08 -8.39 7.77
CA ARG A 22 -20.16 -9.39 6.69
C ARG A 22 -19.87 -8.75 5.33
N ASN A 23 -19.30 -9.51 4.39
CA ASN A 23 -18.98 -9.06 3.03
C ASN A 23 -18.09 -7.80 3.01
N PHE A 24 -17.15 -7.73 3.95
CA PHE A 24 -16.23 -6.62 4.14
C PHE A 24 -14.81 -7.04 3.77
N HIS A 25 -14.10 -6.16 3.06
CA HIS A 25 -12.73 -6.40 2.62
C HIS A 25 -11.88 -5.14 2.82
N VAL A 26 -10.64 -5.29 3.28
CA VAL A 26 -9.74 -4.15 3.51
C VAL A 26 -8.61 -4.15 2.49
N ARG A 27 -8.53 -3.09 1.69
CA ARG A 27 -7.40 -2.79 0.82
C ARG A 27 -6.45 -1.85 1.56
N VAL A 28 -5.24 -2.31 1.86
CA VAL A 28 -4.22 -1.49 2.54
C VAL A 28 -3.23 -0.96 1.51
N SER A 29 -3.27 0.33 1.22
CA SER A 29 -2.35 0.99 0.27
C SER A 29 -1.03 1.31 0.95
N PHE A 30 0.03 0.61 0.54
CA PHE A 30 1.41 0.82 0.96
C PHE A 30 2.07 1.87 0.08
N LYS A 31 2.55 2.96 0.70
CA LYS A 31 3.41 3.93 0.01
C LYS A 31 4.87 3.51 0.14
N GLY A 32 5.39 2.91 -0.92
CA GLY A 32 6.76 2.38 -0.99
C GLY A 32 6.90 0.97 -0.42
N THR A 33 8.07 0.38 -0.61
CA THR A 33 8.39 -1.02 -0.25
C THR A 33 9.16 -1.15 1.06
N ASN A 34 9.61 -0.03 1.62
CA ASN A 34 10.42 0.04 2.83
C ASN A 34 10.24 1.40 3.53
N GLU A 35 10.79 1.50 4.74
CA GLU A 35 10.70 2.65 5.63
C GLU A 35 11.23 3.94 4.99
N LYS A 36 12.31 3.84 4.21
CA LYS A 36 12.93 4.98 3.52
C LYS A 36 12.03 5.51 2.41
N GLU A 37 11.55 4.63 1.54
CA GLU A 37 10.62 4.99 0.47
C GLU A 37 9.32 5.58 1.04
N PHE A 38 8.79 4.97 2.10
CA PHE A 38 7.62 5.48 2.81
C PHE A 38 7.82 6.91 3.30
N SER A 39 8.92 7.18 4.01
CA SER A 39 9.21 8.51 4.55
C SER A 39 9.36 9.54 3.43
N ILE A 40 10.06 9.18 2.34
CA ILE A 40 10.19 10.03 1.16
C ILE A 40 8.80 10.35 0.60
N LEU A 41 8.01 9.33 0.25
CA LEU A 41 6.73 9.48 -0.47
C LEU A 41 5.66 10.21 0.33
N THR A 42 5.63 10.00 1.64
CA THR A 42 4.56 10.51 2.51
C THR A 42 4.96 11.78 3.25
N GLY A 43 6.27 12.04 3.42
CA GLY A 43 6.78 13.04 4.35
C GLY A 43 6.60 12.67 5.83
N ALA A 44 6.10 11.47 6.13
CA ALA A 44 5.93 10.99 7.49
C ALA A 44 7.23 10.35 8.03
N LYS A 45 7.23 10.04 9.33
CA LYS A 45 8.31 9.30 9.98
C LYS A 45 8.39 7.88 9.43
N SER A 46 9.61 7.39 9.18
CA SER A 46 9.92 6.04 8.67
C SER A 46 9.16 4.91 9.40
N GLU A 47 8.95 5.06 10.71
CA GLU A 47 8.30 4.13 11.60
C GLU A 47 6.83 3.89 11.24
N GLY A 48 6.20 4.82 10.53
CA GLY A 48 4.85 4.66 10.00
C GLY A 48 4.72 3.50 9.01
N PHE A 49 5.81 3.13 8.32
CA PHE A 49 5.79 1.96 7.43
C PHE A 49 5.50 0.66 8.18
N ALA A 50 6.06 0.50 9.39
CA ALA A 50 5.82 -0.67 10.22
C ALA A 50 4.37 -0.78 10.68
N LEU A 51 3.65 0.35 10.80
CA LEU A 51 2.21 0.35 11.13
C LEU A 51 1.38 -0.24 9.99
N GLN A 52 1.77 0.01 8.73
CA GLN A 52 1.09 -0.60 7.57
C GLN A 52 1.23 -2.14 7.60
N LEU A 53 2.42 -2.65 7.95
CA LEU A 53 2.64 -4.10 8.11
C LEU A 53 1.82 -4.68 9.27
N LYS A 54 1.82 -4.01 10.42
CA LYS A 54 1.01 -4.41 11.58
C LYS A 54 -0.49 -4.44 11.29
N ALA A 55 -0.97 -3.54 10.43
CA ALA A 55 -2.35 -3.57 9.97
C ALA A 55 -2.69 -4.87 9.25
N ILE A 56 -1.83 -5.33 8.33
CA ILE A 56 -2.01 -6.61 7.64
C ILE A 56 -1.98 -7.78 8.65
N GLU A 57 -1.02 -7.79 9.57
CA GLU A 57 -0.95 -8.81 10.63
C GLU A 57 -2.23 -8.85 11.47
N ALA A 58 -2.74 -7.70 11.90
CA ALA A 58 -3.94 -7.58 12.71
C ALA A 58 -5.20 -8.04 11.96
N LEU A 59 -5.33 -7.67 10.68
CA LEU A 59 -6.45 -8.07 9.83
C LEU A 59 -6.46 -9.58 9.61
N VAL A 60 -5.31 -10.17 9.24
CA VAL A 60 -5.16 -11.62 9.06
C VAL A 60 -5.47 -12.36 10.36
N LYS A 61 -4.89 -11.93 11.49
CA LYS A 61 -5.12 -12.53 12.81
C LYS A 61 -6.61 -12.56 13.20
N ASN A 62 -7.36 -11.54 12.83
CA ASN A 62 -8.79 -11.42 13.11
C ASN A 62 -9.69 -11.97 11.98
N ASN A 63 -9.13 -12.70 11.01
CA ASN A 63 -9.84 -13.28 9.86
C ASN A 63 -10.61 -12.24 9.04
N VAL A 64 -10.12 -11.01 8.96
CA VAL A 64 -10.68 -9.96 8.10
C VAL A 64 -10.09 -10.12 6.70
N SER A 65 -10.96 -10.29 5.70
CA SER A 65 -10.53 -10.36 4.31
C SER A 65 -9.77 -9.09 3.93
N CYS A 66 -8.54 -9.24 3.45
CA CYS A 66 -7.69 -8.10 3.11
C CYS A 66 -6.65 -8.43 2.04
N HIS A 67 -6.11 -7.38 1.42
CA HIS A 67 -4.88 -7.47 0.65
C HIS A 67 -4.07 -6.16 0.75
N PRO A 68 -2.72 -6.25 0.67
CA PRO A 68 -1.88 -5.10 0.44
C PRO A 68 -1.91 -4.68 -1.03
N ALA A 69 -1.98 -3.37 -1.27
CA ALA A 69 -1.74 -2.75 -2.57
C ALA A 69 -0.48 -1.87 -2.50
N VAL A 70 0.53 -2.14 -3.32
CA VAL A 70 1.86 -1.53 -3.17
C VAL A 70 2.13 -0.54 -4.29
N MET A 71 2.42 0.72 -3.94
CA MET A 71 2.90 1.73 -4.90
C MET A 71 4.32 1.38 -5.36
N VAL A 72 4.47 0.79 -6.56
CA VAL A 72 5.77 0.30 -7.06
C VAL A 72 6.55 1.31 -7.90
N SER A 73 5.91 2.39 -8.34
CA SER A 73 6.50 3.37 -9.25
C SER A 73 7.75 4.10 -8.73
N PHE A 74 8.07 3.96 -7.45
CA PHE A 74 9.21 4.59 -6.79
C PHE A 74 10.22 3.57 -6.27
N SER A 75 10.00 2.29 -6.53
CA SER A 75 10.69 1.18 -5.88
C SER A 75 11.53 0.37 -6.85
N GLU A 76 12.64 -0.18 -6.36
CA GLU A 76 13.39 -1.20 -7.10
C GLU A 76 12.65 -2.54 -7.10
N LYS A 77 12.90 -3.37 -8.11
CA LYS A 77 12.34 -4.73 -8.19
C LYS A 77 12.65 -5.55 -6.93
N GLU A 78 13.87 -5.43 -6.43
CA GLU A 78 14.32 -6.08 -5.20
C GLU A 78 13.52 -5.61 -3.97
N GLY A 79 13.15 -4.32 -3.90
CA GLY A 79 12.32 -3.78 -2.83
C GLY A 79 10.92 -4.40 -2.85
N PHE A 80 10.34 -4.53 -4.04
CA PHE A 80 9.05 -5.20 -4.21
C PHE A 80 9.11 -6.69 -3.83
N GLU A 81 10.13 -7.42 -4.28
CA GLU A 81 10.32 -8.83 -3.91
C GLU A 81 10.45 -9.02 -2.39
N LYS A 82 11.18 -8.12 -1.71
CA LYS A 82 11.34 -8.13 -0.25
C LYS A 82 10.02 -7.89 0.48
N ILE A 83 9.21 -6.91 0.08
CA ILE A 83 7.93 -6.65 0.75
C ILE A 83 6.92 -7.78 0.49
N VAL A 84 6.89 -8.35 -0.72
CA VAL A 84 6.09 -9.54 -1.03
C VAL A 84 6.49 -10.71 -0.12
N SER A 85 7.79 -10.95 0.07
CA SER A 85 8.27 -11.98 1.00
C SER A 85 7.81 -11.71 2.44
N LYS A 86 7.75 -10.45 2.88
CA LYS A 86 7.20 -10.10 4.22
C LYS A 86 5.72 -10.46 4.31
N PHE A 87 4.91 -10.09 3.31
CA PHE A 87 3.47 -10.42 3.28
C PHE A 87 3.24 -11.93 3.29
N LYS A 88 3.98 -12.69 2.48
CA LYS A 88 3.90 -14.15 2.47
C LYS A 88 4.36 -14.80 3.77
N GLY A 89 5.20 -14.12 4.55
CA GLY A 89 5.55 -14.52 5.91
C GLY A 89 4.43 -14.31 6.93
N ILE A 90 3.49 -13.38 6.67
CA ILE A 90 2.30 -13.16 7.50
C ILE A 90 1.22 -14.20 7.15
N ASP A 91 0.86 -14.30 5.87
CA ASP A 91 -0.04 -15.32 5.34
C ASP A 91 0.34 -15.60 3.87
N SER A 92 0.59 -16.88 3.57
CA SER A 92 0.99 -17.32 2.24
C SER A 92 -0.09 -17.10 1.18
N ASN A 93 -1.35 -16.92 1.58
CA ASN A 93 -2.49 -16.69 0.70
C ASN A 93 -2.73 -15.21 0.38
N LEU A 94 -2.01 -14.27 1.01
CA LEU A 94 -2.18 -12.85 0.68
C LEU A 94 -1.82 -12.58 -0.78
N GLU A 95 -2.80 -12.12 -1.55
CA GLU A 95 -2.58 -11.56 -2.87
C GLU A 95 -2.03 -10.14 -2.73
N VAL A 96 -1.10 -9.75 -3.61
CA VAL A 96 -0.49 -8.42 -3.55
C VAL A 96 -0.90 -7.68 -4.82
N GLU A 97 -1.63 -6.58 -4.65
CA GLU A 97 -2.00 -5.70 -5.75
C GLU A 97 -0.84 -4.74 -6.05
N ILE A 98 -0.59 -4.50 -7.34
CA ILE A 98 0.39 -3.53 -7.81
C ILE A 98 -0.33 -2.21 -8.10
N GLU A 99 0.09 -1.14 -7.42
CA GLU A 99 -0.36 0.24 -7.66
C GLU A 99 0.75 0.99 -8.40
N GLU A 100 0.40 1.66 -9.51
CA GLU A 100 1.34 2.47 -10.31
C GLU A 100 0.88 3.94 -10.36
N LEU A 101 1.85 4.83 -10.52
CA LEU A 101 1.65 6.28 -10.52
C LEU A 101 0.83 6.73 -11.73
N ILE A 102 -0.23 7.50 -11.49
CA ILE A 102 -0.98 8.21 -12.53
C ILE A 102 -0.61 9.70 -12.48
N LEU A 103 -0.14 10.22 -13.62
CA LEU A 103 0.49 11.54 -13.76
C LEU A 103 -0.52 12.67 -14.00
N TYR A 104 -1.53 12.78 -13.13
CA TYR A 104 -2.41 13.95 -13.19
C TYR A 104 -1.60 15.26 -13.05
N PRO A 105 -2.01 16.38 -13.68
CA PRO A 105 -1.24 17.61 -13.67
C PRO A 105 -0.86 18.12 -12.26
N TYR A 106 -1.72 17.90 -11.26
CA TYR A 106 -1.42 18.26 -9.87
C TYR A 106 -0.41 17.31 -9.20
N VAL A 107 -0.37 16.04 -9.60
CA VAL A 107 0.60 15.04 -9.13
C VAL A 107 1.98 15.39 -9.66
N VAL A 108 2.11 15.68 -10.96
CA VAL A 108 3.37 16.10 -11.59
C VAL A 108 3.97 17.31 -10.87
N LYS A 109 3.17 18.37 -10.67
CA LYS A 109 3.59 19.56 -9.91
C LYS A 109 4.06 19.23 -8.50
N ARG A 110 3.42 18.27 -7.82
CA ARG A 110 3.81 17.85 -6.47
C ARG A 110 5.12 17.08 -6.48
N LEU A 111 5.35 16.22 -7.47
CA LEU A 111 6.60 15.47 -7.63
C LEU A 111 7.78 16.42 -7.89
N GLU A 112 7.60 17.38 -8.81
CA GLU A 112 8.60 18.41 -9.11
C GLU A 112 8.93 19.26 -7.87
N LYS A 113 7.90 19.72 -7.13
CA LYS A 113 8.08 20.49 -5.90
C LYS A 113 8.94 19.78 -4.85
N HIS A 114 8.85 18.45 -4.78
CA HIS A 114 9.59 17.63 -3.81
C HIS A 114 10.82 16.94 -4.42
N ASN A 115 11.20 17.27 -5.67
CA ASN A 115 12.27 16.61 -6.42
C ASN A 115 12.17 15.07 -6.40
N MET A 116 10.95 14.54 -6.44
CA MET A 116 10.70 13.10 -6.40
C MET A 116 10.88 12.48 -7.78
N LYS A 117 11.75 11.48 -7.86
CA LYS A 117 11.94 10.68 -9.07
C LYS A 117 11.10 9.41 -8.99
N TYR A 118 10.42 9.11 -10.08
CA TYR A 118 9.69 7.86 -10.28
C TYR A 118 10.32 7.09 -11.45
N LYS A 119 10.10 5.77 -11.47
CA LYS A 119 10.61 4.85 -12.49
C LYS A 119 9.62 4.63 -13.62
N ASN A 120 8.34 4.55 -13.29
CA ASN A 120 7.25 4.40 -14.24
C ASN A 120 6.03 5.21 -13.79
N GLY A 121 5.15 5.52 -14.72
CA GLY A 121 3.91 6.24 -14.48
C GLY A 121 3.14 6.38 -15.78
N TYR A 122 1.83 6.59 -15.67
CA TYR A 122 0.93 6.67 -16.80
C TYR A 122 0.22 8.02 -16.84
N GLU A 123 0.15 8.61 -18.02
CA GLU A 123 -0.76 9.74 -18.23
C GLU A 123 -2.21 9.28 -18.03
N PRO A 124 -3.11 10.13 -17.51
CA PRO A 124 -4.50 9.76 -17.24
C PRO A 124 -5.25 9.14 -18.43
N GLU A 125 -4.91 9.55 -19.66
CA GLU A 125 -5.52 9.05 -20.89
C GLU A 125 -4.98 7.67 -21.33
N ASN A 126 -3.88 7.21 -20.72
CA ASN A 126 -3.14 6.00 -21.11
C ASN A 126 -2.96 5.03 -19.93
N VAL A 127 -3.86 5.05 -18.95
CA VAL A 127 -3.83 4.11 -17.83
C VAL A 127 -4.18 2.70 -18.34
N PRO A 128 -3.31 1.69 -18.11
CA PRO A 128 -3.58 0.31 -18.50
C PRO A 128 -4.86 -0.22 -17.84
N GLN A 129 -5.68 -0.96 -18.59
CA GLN A 129 -6.93 -1.56 -18.07
C GLN A 129 -6.72 -2.45 -16.84
N ARG A 130 -5.54 -3.04 -16.67
CA ARG A 130 -5.20 -3.84 -15.47
C ARG A 130 -5.15 -3.03 -14.16
N LEU A 131 -5.12 -1.70 -14.24
CA LEU A 131 -5.08 -0.76 -13.11
C LEU A 131 -6.42 -0.05 -12.87
N ILE A 132 -7.46 -0.38 -13.66
CA ILE A 132 -8.78 0.26 -13.65
C ILE A 132 -9.83 -0.76 -13.20
#